data_AF-A0A1D2R4F2-F1
#
_entry.id   AF-A0A1D2R4F2-F1
#
_cell.length_a   1.000
_cell.length_b   1.000
_cell.length_c   1.000
_cell.angle_alpha   90.00
_cell.angle_beta   90.00
_cell.angle_gamma   90.00
#
_symmetry.space_group_name_H-M   'P 1'
#
loop_
_entity.id
_entity.type
_entity.pdbx_description
1 polymer ?
#
loop_
_entity_poly.entity_id
_entity_poly.type
_entity_poly.pdbx_seq_one_letter_code
_entity_poly.pdbx_strand_id
1 'polypeptide(L)'
;MGYLFDCLSQCGDQDKKWLKDLINIVKSPYGAQQWFKDLGKNDFEHAKAVEEYLDKILSESKVKISPEEAYLLLHSIYTHDIGYRKGSKNHELHSRNMILKNPQKYFINDQELANAIALICYAHAPININEFPDNFSVDILSRTKEYDLQFLGSLLRLADEMDQGYIRVLDRIGQSSSHRNSVYHIEIGPQIIKLKTKPETEEEWNQLVKVQENIQTRLDEIRPILKKQKIKLEQVMLYPRIWSHHPKFETCSTQDKKIISDTSTAVNILLLIDKTIMGLEVFQELFLSNKYSNVSQLPLLSLEKYAQNLNQSYSSIICFLGEDFYNNISNKISEFIIKNTNNGGGAVFFPFFAWSASEGINDNFEEILPVSLAGGWHEAKYQKFSQIHKHKITGGIKPFSIQQNTFEKLTVKKGYKCIISDDETNPCVVIGSYHDGRVVYINTTSHCCLQQWDYPLRMTSPWQQSDILKRLIINCINWSIKTKL
;
A
#
# COMPACT_ATOMS: atom_id res chain seq x y z
N MET A 1 -1.48 -1.18 -26.42
CA MET A 1 -0.71 -2.40 -26.69
C MET A 1 0.25 -2.57 -25.53
N GLY A 2 0.59 -3.81 -25.19
CA GLY A 2 1.49 -4.14 -24.09
C GLY A 2 2.95 -3.81 -24.40
N TYR A 3 3.80 -3.72 -23.37
CA TYR A 3 5.23 -3.38 -23.50
C TYR A 3 5.97 -4.39 -24.40
N LEU A 4 5.70 -5.68 -24.26
CA LEU A 4 6.26 -6.74 -25.10
C LEU A 4 5.91 -6.53 -26.59
N PHE A 5 4.67 -6.18 -26.89
CA PHE A 5 4.24 -5.87 -28.26
C PHE A 5 4.87 -4.58 -28.80
N ASP A 6 5.04 -3.58 -27.96
CA ASP A 6 5.71 -2.33 -28.34
C ASP A 6 7.19 -2.60 -28.66
N CYS A 7 7.88 -3.46 -27.89
CA CYS A 7 9.24 -3.93 -28.22
C CYS A 7 9.30 -4.63 -29.58
N LEU A 8 8.31 -5.49 -29.89
CA LEU A 8 8.22 -6.16 -31.19
C LEU A 8 8.06 -5.16 -32.35
N SER A 9 7.28 -4.10 -32.17
CA SER A 9 7.04 -3.09 -33.21
C SER A 9 8.28 -2.27 -33.60
N GLN A 10 9.32 -2.28 -32.76
CA GLN A 10 10.59 -1.61 -33.02
C GLN A 10 11.49 -2.41 -33.97
N CYS A 11 11.14 -3.66 -34.27
CA CYS A 11 11.83 -4.44 -35.29
C CYS A 11 11.49 -3.84 -36.66
N GLY A 12 12.48 -3.22 -37.33
CA GLY A 12 12.28 -2.52 -38.60
C GLY A 12 11.52 -3.35 -39.65
N ASP A 13 10.74 -2.67 -40.49
CA ASP A 13 9.71 -3.22 -41.38
C ASP A 13 10.12 -4.37 -42.31
N GLN A 14 11.43 -4.63 -42.50
CA GLN A 14 11.89 -5.41 -43.65
C GLN A 14 11.81 -6.93 -43.51
N ASP A 15 12.39 -7.66 -42.54
CA ASP A 15 12.70 -9.09 -42.88
C ASP A 15 12.30 -10.20 -41.91
N LYS A 16 11.60 -9.93 -40.81
CA LYS A 16 11.36 -11.00 -39.82
C LYS A 16 9.99 -11.65 -40.01
N LYS A 17 9.88 -12.54 -41.02
CA LYS A 17 8.67 -13.36 -41.29
C LYS A 17 8.10 -14.00 -40.01
N TRP A 18 8.98 -14.53 -39.16
CA TRP A 18 8.62 -15.13 -37.87
C TRP A 18 7.85 -14.17 -36.95
N LEU A 19 8.13 -12.87 -37.01
CA LEU A 19 7.47 -11.86 -36.18
C LEU A 19 6.05 -11.61 -36.65
N LYS A 20 5.87 -11.47 -37.97
CA LYS A 20 4.55 -11.32 -38.59
C LYS A 20 3.69 -12.56 -38.33
N ASP A 21 4.28 -13.74 -38.39
CA ASP A 21 3.60 -15.00 -38.10
C ASP A 21 3.11 -15.04 -36.64
N LEU A 22 3.96 -14.74 -35.64
CA LEU A 22 3.53 -14.71 -34.24
C LEU A 22 2.48 -13.63 -33.96
N ILE A 23 2.66 -12.41 -34.46
CA ILE A 23 1.68 -11.33 -34.28
C ILE A 23 0.33 -11.74 -34.88
N ASN A 24 0.34 -12.34 -36.08
CA ASN A 24 -0.89 -12.82 -36.72
C ASN A 24 -1.54 -13.96 -35.93
N ILE A 25 -0.76 -14.86 -35.34
CA ILE A 25 -1.31 -15.98 -34.55
C ILE A 25 -1.88 -15.50 -33.22
N VAL A 26 -1.16 -14.66 -32.49
CA VAL A 26 -1.57 -14.17 -31.17
C VAL A 26 -2.71 -13.15 -31.28
N LYS A 27 -2.69 -12.27 -32.29
CA LYS A 27 -3.76 -11.28 -32.50
C LYS A 27 -4.97 -11.82 -33.25
N SER A 28 -4.83 -12.91 -34.02
CA SER A 28 -5.99 -13.55 -34.65
C SER A 28 -6.73 -14.36 -33.60
N PRO A 29 -8.03 -14.07 -33.36
CA PRO A 29 -8.85 -14.92 -32.49
C PRO A 29 -8.77 -16.39 -32.88
N TYR A 30 -8.63 -16.70 -34.18
CA TYR A 30 -8.59 -18.08 -34.67
C TYR A 30 -7.24 -18.80 -34.48
N GLY A 31 -6.12 -18.07 -34.52
CA GLY A 31 -4.78 -18.68 -34.48
C GLY A 31 -4.45 -19.22 -33.09
N ALA A 32 -4.46 -18.34 -32.10
CA ALA A 32 -4.21 -18.68 -30.71
C ALA A 32 -5.26 -19.67 -30.17
N GLN A 33 -6.56 -19.48 -30.46
CA GLN A 33 -7.61 -20.38 -29.95
C GLN A 33 -7.41 -21.85 -30.34
N GLN A 34 -6.76 -22.16 -31.47
CA GLN A 34 -6.45 -23.56 -31.82
C GLN A 34 -5.40 -24.17 -30.87
N TRP A 35 -4.43 -23.38 -30.40
CA TRP A 35 -3.47 -23.86 -29.40
C TRP A 35 -4.11 -24.06 -28.04
N PHE A 36 -5.08 -23.22 -27.67
CA PHE A 36 -5.81 -23.30 -26.41
C PHE A 36 -7.00 -24.26 -26.42
N LYS A 37 -7.34 -24.81 -27.59
CA LYS A 37 -8.42 -25.80 -27.71
C LYS A 37 -8.15 -26.95 -26.73
N ASP A 38 -9.16 -27.23 -25.91
CA ASP A 38 -9.20 -28.28 -24.89
C ASP A 38 -8.24 -28.08 -23.68
N LEU A 39 -7.73 -26.85 -23.45
CA LEU A 39 -6.89 -26.54 -22.27
C LEU A 39 -7.67 -26.07 -21.04
N GLY A 40 -8.99 -25.88 -21.14
CA GLY A 40 -9.86 -25.58 -20.01
C GLY A 40 -9.52 -24.25 -19.33
N LYS A 41 -9.01 -24.29 -18.10
CA LYS A 41 -8.61 -23.09 -17.33
C LYS A 41 -7.26 -22.50 -17.69
N ASN A 42 -6.49 -23.20 -18.52
CA ASN A 42 -5.20 -22.77 -19.03
C ASN A 42 -5.35 -22.33 -20.49
N ASP A 43 -6.40 -21.53 -20.72
CA ASP A 43 -6.85 -21.06 -22.01
C ASP A 43 -6.13 -19.75 -22.40
N PHE A 44 -6.64 -19.08 -23.43
CA PHE A 44 -6.08 -17.84 -23.94
C PHE A 44 -6.07 -16.71 -22.88
N GLU A 45 -7.06 -16.66 -21.99
CA GLU A 45 -7.16 -15.61 -20.97
C GLU A 45 -6.07 -15.75 -19.92
N HIS A 46 -5.70 -16.99 -19.56
CA HIS A 46 -4.52 -17.26 -18.71
C HIS A 46 -3.24 -16.71 -19.35
N ALA A 47 -2.96 -17.10 -20.60
CA ALA A 47 -1.76 -16.63 -21.31
C ALA A 47 -1.71 -15.09 -21.40
N LYS A 48 -2.86 -14.45 -21.61
CA LYS A 48 -2.98 -12.99 -21.63
C LYS A 48 -2.73 -12.35 -20.26
N ALA A 49 -3.24 -12.92 -19.17
CA ALA A 49 -2.97 -12.40 -17.83
C ALA A 49 -1.46 -12.50 -17.47
N VAL A 50 -0.82 -13.61 -17.84
CA VAL A 50 0.64 -13.78 -17.71
C VAL A 50 1.40 -12.71 -18.51
N GLU A 51 0.97 -12.43 -19.75
CA GLU A 51 1.52 -11.34 -20.57
C GLU A 51 1.39 -9.98 -19.87
N GLU A 52 0.21 -9.66 -19.32
CA GLU A 52 -0.04 -8.39 -18.62
C GLU A 52 0.85 -8.22 -17.38
N TYR A 53 1.12 -9.30 -16.64
CA TYR A 53 2.03 -9.24 -15.49
C TYR A 53 3.49 -9.04 -15.92
N LEU A 54 3.92 -9.69 -16.99
CA LEU A 54 5.27 -9.51 -17.55
C LEU A 54 5.49 -8.08 -18.02
N ASP A 55 4.53 -7.51 -18.71
CA ASP A 55 4.57 -6.11 -19.14
C ASP A 55 4.76 -5.16 -17.96
N LYS A 56 4.01 -5.37 -16.86
CA LYS A 56 4.14 -4.56 -15.64
C LYS A 56 5.52 -4.73 -14.97
N ILE A 57 6.04 -5.96 -14.88
CA ILE A 57 7.40 -6.19 -14.33
C ILE A 57 8.44 -5.40 -15.15
N LEU A 58 8.36 -5.48 -16.46
CA LEU A 58 9.33 -4.85 -17.36
C LEU A 58 9.20 -3.33 -17.38
N SER A 59 7.97 -2.79 -17.38
CA SER A 59 7.73 -1.35 -17.36
C SER A 59 8.21 -0.69 -16.07
N GLU A 60 7.92 -1.29 -14.91
CA GLU A 60 8.32 -0.77 -13.60
C GLU A 60 9.83 -0.85 -13.37
N SER A 61 10.47 -1.93 -13.84
CA SER A 61 11.92 -2.12 -13.68
C SER A 61 12.76 -1.31 -14.66
N LYS A 62 12.16 -0.78 -15.73
CA LYS A 62 12.84 -0.08 -16.84
C LYS A 62 13.90 -0.95 -17.54
N VAL A 63 13.78 -2.27 -17.42
CA VAL A 63 14.66 -3.22 -18.11
C VAL A 63 14.26 -3.26 -19.57
N LYS A 64 15.25 -3.05 -20.44
CA LYS A 64 15.06 -3.15 -21.89
C LYS A 64 15.27 -4.59 -22.31
N ILE A 65 14.22 -5.20 -22.85
CA ILE A 65 14.33 -6.43 -23.62
C ILE A 65 14.36 -6.08 -25.11
N SER A 66 15.09 -6.89 -25.87
CA SER A 66 15.14 -6.77 -27.32
C SER A 66 13.90 -7.37 -28.00
N PRO A 67 13.67 -7.05 -29.29
CA PRO A 67 12.60 -7.67 -30.06
C PRO A 67 12.71 -9.20 -30.12
N GLU A 68 13.91 -9.77 -30.17
CA GLU A 68 14.12 -11.22 -30.20
C GLU A 68 13.78 -11.87 -28.85
N GLU A 69 14.14 -11.25 -27.73
CA GLU A 69 13.77 -11.72 -26.39
C GLU A 69 12.27 -11.60 -26.15
N ALA A 70 11.66 -10.50 -26.59
CA ALA A 70 10.20 -10.33 -26.54
C ALA A 70 9.49 -11.40 -27.37
N TYR A 71 10.02 -11.77 -28.53
CA TYR A 71 9.47 -12.85 -29.36
C TYR A 71 9.56 -14.22 -28.65
N LEU A 72 10.73 -14.56 -28.11
CA LEU A 72 10.92 -15.80 -27.36
C LEU A 72 9.95 -15.87 -26.17
N LEU A 73 9.84 -14.79 -25.40
CA LEU A 73 9.00 -14.74 -24.21
C LEU A 73 7.51 -14.83 -24.57
N LEU A 74 7.04 -14.04 -25.55
CA LEU A 74 5.65 -14.09 -26.01
C LEU A 74 5.30 -15.47 -26.55
N HIS A 75 6.13 -16.07 -27.39
CA HIS A 75 5.85 -17.41 -27.90
C HIS A 75 5.74 -18.42 -26.75
N SER A 76 6.67 -18.36 -25.79
CA SER A 76 6.65 -19.22 -24.61
C SER A 76 5.41 -19.01 -23.72
N ILE A 77 4.95 -17.77 -23.51
CA ILE A 77 3.70 -17.48 -22.80
C ILE A 77 2.53 -18.23 -23.44
N TYR A 78 2.40 -18.19 -24.76
CA TYR A 78 1.27 -18.82 -25.44
C TYR A 78 1.40 -20.34 -25.64
N THR A 79 2.56 -20.93 -25.30
CA THR A 79 2.78 -22.38 -25.43
C THR A 79 3.14 -23.10 -24.12
N HIS A 80 3.34 -22.40 -22.99
CA HIS A 80 3.86 -23.02 -21.76
C HIS A 80 2.95 -24.11 -21.17
N ASP A 81 1.64 -24.01 -21.38
CA ASP A 81 0.63 -24.89 -20.77
C ASP A 81 0.00 -25.92 -21.73
N ILE A 82 0.50 -26.06 -22.96
CA ILE A 82 -0.06 -27.02 -23.92
C ILE A 82 0.05 -28.48 -23.46
N GLY A 83 0.95 -28.77 -22.54
CA GLY A 83 1.19 -30.07 -21.93
C GLY A 83 0.02 -30.59 -21.09
N TYR A 84 -0.90 -29.72 -20.65
CA TYR A 84 -2.13 -30.12 -19.96
C TYR A 84 -3.00 -31.08 -20.79
N ARG A 85 -2.84 -31.11 -22.12
CA ARG A 85 -3.45 -32.11 -23.03
C ARG A 85 -3.02 -33.55 -22.74
N LYS A 86 -1.86 -33.74 -22.10
CA LYS A 86 -1.32 -35.04 -21.70
C LYS A 86 -1.62 -35.37 -20.24
N GLY A 87 -1.71 -34.35 -19.39
CA GLY A 87 -2.05 -34.47 -17.98
C GLY A 87 -1.56 -33.26 -17.21
N SER A 88 -2.10 -33.06 -16.00
CA SER A 88 -1.69 -31.96 -15.11
C SER A 88 -0.35 -32.19 -14.43
N LYS A 89 -0.02 -33.46 -14.14
CA LYS A 89 1.26 -33.84 -13.55
C LYS A 89 2.37 -33.68 -14.62
N ASN A 90 3.41 -32.92 -14.30
CA ASN A 90 4.54 -32.64 -15.19
C ASN A 90 4.11 -32.00 -16.53
N HIS A 91 3.08 -31.16 -16.53
CA HIS A 91 2.57 -30.50 -17.74
C HIS A 91 3.66 -29.64 -18.40
N GLU A 92 4.57 -29.08 -17.64
CA GLU A 92 5.73 -28.28 -18.09
C GLU A 92 6.67 -29.12 -18.95
N LEU A 93 6.99 -30.34 -18.48
CA LEU A 93 7.80 -31.31 -19.23
C LEU A 93 7.06 -31.81 -20.47
N HIS A 94 5.73 -31.99 -20.38
CA HIS A 94 4.92 -32.34 -21.53
C HIS A 94 4.89 -31.23 -22.58
N SER A 95 4.77 -29.96 -22.19
CA SER A 95 4.83 -28.81 -23.09
C SER A 95 6.16 -28.77 -23.83
N ARG A 96 7.28 -28.89 -23.11
CA ARG A 96 8.62 -29.01 -23.69
C ARG A 96 8.70 -30.13 -24.74
N ASN A 97 8.29 -31.34 -24.37
CA ASN A 97 8.35 -32.49 -25.27
C ASN A 97 7.40 -32.34 -26.48
N MET A 98 6.25 -31.69 -26.31
CA MET A 98 5.31 -31.42 -27.39
C MET A 98 5.85 -30.42 -28.40
N ILE A 99 6.46 -29.32 -27.93
CA ILE A 99 7.14 -28.33 -28.79
C ILE A 99 8.25 -29.02 -29.59
N LEU A 100 9.14 -29.74 -28.91
CA LEU A 100 10.28 -30.41 -29.55
C LEU A 100 9.88 -31.50 -30.54
N LYS A 101 8.79 -32.24 -30.26
CA LYS A 101 8.33 -33.34 -31.14
C LYS A 101 7.72 -32.85 -32.45
N ASN A 102 7.03 -31.72 -32.44
CA ASN A 102 6.41 -31.16 -33.64
C ASN A 102 6.37 -29.61 -33.58
N PRO A 103 7.52 -28.94 -33.79
CA PRO A 103 7.63 -27.48 -33.69
C PRO A 103 6.69 -26.75 -34.66
N GLN A 104 6.52 -27.31 -35.86
CA GLN A 104 5.69 -26.76 -36.93
C GLN A 104 4.21 -26.62 -36.53
N LYS A 105 3.70 -27.51 -35.67
CA LYS A 105 2.34 -27.39 -35.12
C LYS A 105 2.12 -26.09 -34.34
N TYR A 106 3.20 -25.58 -33.74
CA TYR A 106 3.20 -24.32 -32.99
C TYR A 106 3.86 -23.20 -33.81
N PHE A 107 3.93 -23.35 -35.13
CA PHE A 107 4.47 -22.34 -36.05
C PHE A 107 5.92 -21.97 -35.76
N ILE A 108 6.68 -22.93 -35.22
CA ILE A 108 8.12 -22.79 -35.00
C ILE A 108 8.83 -23.50 -36.15
N ASN A 109 9.51 -22.72 -37.00
CA ASN A 109 10.10 -23.20 -38.23
C ASN A 109 11.54 -23.74 -38.08
N ASP A 110 12.12 -23.61 -36.90
CA ASP A 110 13.53 -23.89 -36.65
C ASP A 110 13.71 -24.68 -35.33
N GLN A 111 14.65 -25.63 -35.32
CA GLN A 111 14.82 -26.55 -34.21
C GLN A 111 15.55 -25.90 -33.01
N GLU A 112 16.48 -24.98 -33.26
CA GLU A 112 17.16 -24.24 -32.19
C GLU A 112 16.18 -23.29 -31.50
N LEU A 113 15.37 -22.60 -32.30
CA LEU A 113 14.28 -21.77 -31.81
C LEU A 113 13.27 -22.59 -31.01
N ALA A 114 12.90 -23.77 -31.49
CA ALA A 114 12.02 -24.69 -30.76
C ALA A 114 12.64 -25.11 -29.42
N ASN A 115 13.97 -25.33 -29.37
CA ASN A 115 14.67 -25.67 -28.15
C ASN A 115 14.67 -24.49 -27.15
N ALA A 116 14.94 -23.27 -27.61
CA ALA A 116 14.91 -22.08 -26.77
C ALA A 116 13.52 -21.87 -26.15
N ILE A 117 12.46 -21.89 -26.95
CA ILE A 117 11.07 -21.76 -26.50
C ILE A 117 10.71 -22.90 -25.53
N ALA A 118 11.06 -24.14 -25.87
CA ALA A 118 10.76 -25.31 -25.03
C ALA A 118 11.49 -25.27 -23.68
N LEU A 119 12.69 -24.72 -23.63
CA LEU A 119 13.44 -24.50 -22.39
C LEU A 119 12.80 -23.38 -21.56
N ILE A 120 12.47 -22.22 -22.14
CA ILE A 120 11.76 -21.17 -21.41
C ILE A 120 10.43 -21.70 -20.86
N CYS A 121 9.66 -22.45 -21.67
CA CYS A 121 8.45 -23.12 -21.22
C CYS A 121 8.73 -24.18 -20.16
N TYR A 122 9.87 -24.86 -20.12
CA TYR A 122 10.16 -25.82 -19.05
C TYR A 122 10.61 -25.12 -17.77
N ALA A 123 11.15 -23.90 -17.88
CA ALA A 123 11.68 -23.15 -16.76
C ALA A 123 10.62 -22.71 -15.75
N HIS A 124 9.31 -22.77 -16.03
CA HIS A 124 8.28 -22.54 -14.98
C HIS A 124 8.02 -23.76 -14.08
N ALA A 125 8.60 -24.93 -14.38
CA ALA A 125 8.54 -26.09 -13.51
C ALA A 125 9.27 -25.87 -12.17
N PRO A 126 8.99 -26.66 -11.11
CA PRO A 126 9.74 -26.68 -9.85
C PRO A 126 11.14 -27.32 -10.00
N ILE A 127 11.98 -26.74 -10.85
CA ILE A 127 13.34 -27.19 -11.16
C ILE A 127 14.35 -26.08 -10.86
N ASN A 128 15.61 -26.46 -10.72
CA ASN A 128 16.71 -25.53 -10.55
C ASN A 128 16.93 -24.71 -11.82
N ILE A 129 16.48 -23.46 -11.81
CA ILE A 129 16.55 -22.57 -12.99
C ILE A 129 17.99 -22.20 -13.36
N ASN A 130 18.96 -22.38 -12.45
CA ASN A 130 20.38 -22.14 -12.73
C ASN A 130 21.01 -23.18 -13.66
N GLU A 131 20.30 -24.26 -13.99
CA GLU A 131 20.75 -25.25 -14.98
C GLU A 131 20.39 -24.84 -16.42
N PHE A 132 19.65 -23.73 -16.59
CA PHE A 132 19.31 -23.20 -17.89
C PHE A 132 20.44 -22.31 -18.42
N PRO A 133 20.67 -22.32 -19.75
CA PRO A 133 21.73 -21.51 -20.35
C PRO A 133 21.41 -20.03 -20.23
N ASP A 134 22.38 -19.23 -19.79
CA ASP A 134 22.30 -17.76 -19.79
C ASP A 134 22.94 -17.13 -21.05
N ASN A 135 23.36 -17.98 -21.99
CA ASN A 135 24.04 -17.61 -23.23
C ASN A 135 23.66 -18.52 -24.42
N PHE A 136 22.36 -18.64 -24.71
CA PHE A 136 21.86 -19.52 -25.77
C PHE A 136 21.79 -18.81 -27.13
N SER A 137 22.34 -19.39 -28.19
CA SER A 137 22.27 -18.85 -29.55
C SER A 137 21.07 -19.38 -30.33
N VAL A 138 20.44 -18.52 -31.12
CA VAL A 138 19.36 -18.89 -32.04
C VAL A 138 19.60 -18.19 -33.38
N ASP A 139 20.20 -18.92 -34.33
CA ASP A 139 20.72 -18.33 -35.57
C ASP A 139 19.66 -17.60 -36.40
N ILE A 140 18.42 -18.11 -36.41
CA ILE A 140 17.30 -17.52 -37.16
C ILE A 140 16.83 -16.17 -36.57
N LEU A 141 17.10 -15.90 -35.29
CA LEU A 141 16.79 -14.63 -34.65
C LEU A 141 17.94 -13.63 -34.83
N SER A 142 19.17 -14.10 -34.56
CA SER A 142 20.42 -13.35 -34.73
C SER A 142 21.62 -14.30 -34.69
N ARG A 143 22.57 -14.14 -35.61
CA ARG A 143 23.80 -14.97 -35.70
C ARG A 143 24.84 -14.68 -34.63
N THR A 144 24.77 -13.54 -33.97
CA THR A 144 25.83 -13.05 -33.06
C THR A 144 25.35 -12.80 -31.65
N LYS A 145 24.04 -12.93 -31.41
CA LYS A 145 23.43 -12.60 -30.14
C LYS A 145 23.08 -13.87 -29.39
N GLU A 146 23.51 -13.92 -28.15
CA GLU A 146 23.14 -14.93 -27.17
C GLU A 146 21.96 -14.41 -26.31
N TYR A 147 21.13 -15.33 -25.86
CA TYR A 147 19.93 -15.05 -25.07
C TYR A 147 20.03 -15.70 -23.69
N ASP A 148 19.69 -14.92 -22.66
CA ASP A 148 19.67 -15.38 -21.28
C ASP A 148 18.35 -16.14 -21.01
N LEU A 149 18.30 -17.44 -21.35
CA LEU A 149 17.08 -18.25 -21.19
C LEU A 149 16.75 -18.46 -19.71
N GLN A 150 17.75 -18.42 -18.83
CA GLN A 150 17.57 -18.41 -17.39
C GLN A 150 16.75 -17.18 -16.95
N PHE A 151 17.08 -15.98 -17.46
CA PHE A 151 16.31 -14.76 -17.21
C PHE A 151 14.90 -14.80 -17.79
N LEU A 152 14.76 -15.16 -19.07
CA LEU A 152 13.43 -15.23 -19.72
C LEU A 152 12.52 -16.26 -19.05
N GLY A 153 13.07 -17.42 -18.67
CA GLY A 153 12.37 -18.44 -17.90
C GLY A 153 11.96 -17.97 -16.51
N SER A 154 12.81 -17.16 -15.85
CA SER A 154 12.53 -16.60 -14.52
C SER A 154 11.34 -15.65 -14.55
N LEU A 155 11.29 -14.80 -15.59
CA LEU A 155 10.17 -13.90 -15.84
C LEU A 155 8.87 -14.68 -16.03
N LEU A 156 8.85 -15.66 -16.94
CA LEU A 156 7.66 -16.48 -17.19
C LEU A 156 7.21 -17.23 -15.91
N ARG A 157 8.15 -17.82 -15.16
CA ARG A 157 7.87 -18.49 -13.89
C ARG A 157 7.15 -17.56 -12.93
N LEU A 158 7.69 -16.37 -12.67
CA LEU A 158 7.06 -15.44 -11.73
C LEU A 158 5.67 -14.98 -12.19
N ALA A 159 5.51 -14.72 -13.48
CA ALA A 159 4.25 -14.24 -14.03
C ALA A 159 3.15 -15.31 -14.03
N ASP A 160 3.47 -16.56 -14.36
CA ASP A 160 2.53 -17.68 -14.23
C ASP A 160 2.13 -17.92 -12.76
N GLU A 161 3.08 -17.80 -11.84
CA GLU A 161 2.83 -17.94 -10.40
C GLU A 161 1.94 -16.81 -9.86
N MET A 162 2.09 -15.58 -10.38
CA MET A 162 1.16 -14.49 -10.09
C MET A 162 -0.20 -14.70 -10.73
N ASP A 163 -0.30 -15.41 -11.85
CA ASP A 163 -1.60 -15.80 -12.41
C ASP A 163 -2.11 -17.11 -11.82
N GLN A 164 -1.65 -17.62 -10.67
CA GLN A 164 -2.04 -18.95 -10.20
C GLN A 164 -3.55 -19.22 -10.24
N GLY A 165 -3.93 -20.49 -10.41
CA GLY A 165 -5.33 -20.94 -10.44
C GLY A 165 -6.20 -20.50 -9.25
N TYR A 166 -5.60 -20.08 -8.13
CA TYR A 166 -6.26 -19.46 -6.97
C TYR A 166 -6.70 -18.00 -7.19
N ILE A 167 -6.46 -17.46 -8.37
CA ILE A 167 -6.77 -16.08 -8.80
C ILE A 167 -7.67 -16.12 -10.06
N ARG A 168 -7.60 -17.24 -10.81
CA ARG A 168 -8.24 -17.47 -12.13
C ARG A 168 -9.73 -17.87 -12.10
N VAL A 169 -10.61 -17.18 -11.36
CA VAL A 169 -12.04 -17.54 -11.41
C VAL A 169 -13.07 -16.42 -11.31
N LEU A 170 -12.62 -15.16 -11.33
CA LEU A 170 -13.52 -14.03 -11.54
C LEU A 170 -14.33 -14.25 -12.83
N ASP A 171 -15.66 -14.23 -12.70
CA ASP A 171 -16.65 -14.30 -13.78
C ASP A 171 -16.78 -15.62 -14.57
N ARG A 172 -16.13 -16.73 -14.16
CA ARG A 172 -16.41 -18.05 -14.77
C ARG A 172 -17.72 -18.64 -14.23
N ILE A 173 -18.67 -18.92 -15.14
CA ILE A 173 -19.98 -19.52 -14.83
C ILE A 173 -19.79 -20.82 -14.02
N GLY A 174 -20.39 -20.88 -12.83
CA GLY A 174 -20.34 -22.06 -11.93
C GLY A 174 -19.15 -22.11 -10.96
N GLN A 175 -18.30 -21.08 -10.92
CA GLN A 175 -17.17 -20.97 -9.98
C GLN A 175 -17.24 -19.70 -9.10
N SER A 176 -18.37 -19.01 -9.08
CA SER A 176 -18.57 -17.77 -8.30
C SER A 176 -18.35 -17.95 -6.79
N SER A 177 -18.54 -19.16 -6.27
CA SER A 177 -18.33 -19.54 -4.86
C SER A 177 -16.93 -20.12 -4.56
N SER A 178 -15.99 -20.01 -5.49
CA SER A 178 -14.64 -20.51 -5.30
C SER A 178 -13.86 -19.54 -4.41
N HIS A 179 -13.26 -20.03 -3.33
CA HIS A 179 -12.32 -19.31 -2.45
C HIS A 179 -11.20 -18.58 -3.24
N ARG A 180 -10.98 -19.03 -4.48
CA ARG A 180 -10.07 -18.51 -5.50
C ARG A 180 -10.47 -17.14 -6.09
N ASN A 181 -11.60 -16.56 -5.69
CA ASN A 181 -11.97 -15.17 -6.03
C ASN A 181 -11.42 -14.15 -5.00
N SER A 182 -10.71 -14.64 -3.98
CA SER A 182 -10.23 -13.80 -2.89
C SER A 182 -9.06 -12.90 -3.29
N VAL A 183 -8.37 -13.10 -4.43
CA VAL A 183 -7.45 -12.11 -5.01
C VAL A 183 -8.16 -11.46 -6.20
N TYR A 184 -8.44 -10.17 -6.13
CA TYR A 184 -9.16 -9.47 -7.20
C TYR A 184 -8.26 -8.62 -8.10
N HIS A 185 -7.02 -8.35 -7.67
CA HIS A 185 -6.07 -7.57 -8.44
C HIS A 185 -4.64 -7.81 -7.95
N ILE A 186 -3.68 -7.77 -8.87
CA ILE A 186 -2.25 -7.77 -8.54
C ILE A 186 -1.63 -6.46 -9.04
N GLU A 187 -1.01 -5.76 -8.10
CA GLU A 187 -0.26 -4.53 -8.35
C GLU A 187 1.24 -4.85 -8.20
N ILE A 188 2.01 -4.58 -9.25
CA ILE A 188 3.46 -4.79 -9.27
C ILE A 188 4.10 -3.41 -9.13
N GLY A 189 4.82 -3.18 -8.03
CA GLY A 189 5.63 -1.98 -7.82
C GLY A 189 7.12 -2.26 -7.98
N PRO A 190 7.99 -1.24 -7.78
CA PRO A 190 9.43 -1.38 -8.03
C PRO A 190 10.14 -2.45 -7.19
N GLN A 191 9.61 -2.76 -6.01
CA GLN A 191 10.20 -3.73 -5.08
C GLN A 191 9.20 -4.75 -4.51
N ILE A 192 7.91 -4.54 -4.72
CA ILE A 192 6.86 -5.29 -4.02
C ILE A 192 5.78 -5.70 -5.02
N ILE A 193 5.33 -6.95 -4.94
CA ILE A 193 4.12 -7.46 -5.58
C ILE A 193 3.02 -7.45 -4.53
N LYS A 194 1.94 -6.70 -4.75
CA LYS A 194 0.79 -6.63 -3.85
C LYS A 194 -0.36 -7.46 -4.43
N LEU A 195 -0.75 -8.50 -3.72
CA LEU A 195 -1.96 -9.27 -3.99
C LEU A 195 -3.12 -8.55 -3.28
N LYS A 196 -3.93 -7.80 -4.03
CA LYS A 196 -5.11 -7.15 -3.46
C LYS A 196 -6.21 -8.18 -3.28
N THR A 197 -6.63 -8.37 -2.03
CA THR A 197 -7.49 -9.48 -1.64
C THR A 197 -8.80 -9.05 -1.02
N LYS A 198 -9.81 -9.92 -1.05
CA LYS A 198 -11.10 -9.75 -0.38
C LYS A 198 -11.55 -11.08 0.24
N PRO A 199 -10.81 -11.60 1.24
CA PRO A 199 -11.25 -12.79 1.97
C PRO A 199 -12.57 -12.53 2.71
N GLU A 200 -13.48 -13.48 2.66
CA GLU A 200 -14.75 -13.47 3.41
C GLU A 200 -14.67 -14.34 4.67
N THR A 201 -13.71 -15.27 4.73
CA THR A 201 -13.50 -16.16 5.88
C THR A 201 -12.04 -16.24 6.33
N GLU A 202 -11.82 -16.71 7.58
CA GLU A 202 -10.48 -17.03 8.09
C GLU A 202 -9.80 -18.15 7.28
N GLU A 203 -10.59 -19.13 6.81
CA GLU A 203 -10.09 -20.20 5.96
C GLU A 203 -9.54 -19.66 4.64
N GLU A 204 -10.27 -18.75 3.98
CA GLU A 204 -9.80 -18.07 2.77
C GLU A 204 -8.55 -17.23 3.03
N TRP A 205 -8.48 -16.54 4.17
CA TRP A 205 -7.27 -15.82 4.56
C TRP A 205 -6.05 -16.74 4.69
N ASN A 206 -6.21 -17.88 5.37
CA ASN A 206 -5.13 -18.87 5.51
C ASN A 206 -4.70 -19.47 4.16
N GLN A 207 -5.63 -19.61 3.21
CA GLN A 207 -5.29 -20.02 1.85
C GLN A 207 -4.54 -18.93 1.09
N LEU A 208 -4.93 -17.66 1.23
CA LEU A 208 -4.21 -16.53 0.65
C LEU A 208 -2.78 -16.41 1.17
N VAL A 209 -2.55 -16.67 2.46
CA VAL A 209 -1.19 -16.72 3.04
C VAL A 209 -0.35 -17.77 2.32
N LYS A 210 -0.88 -18.98 2.10
CA LYS A 210 -0.18 -20.03 1.35
C LYS A 210 0.10 -19.62 -0.11
N VAL A 211 -0.83 -18.91 -0.75
CA VAL A 211 -0.60 -18.37 -2.11
C VAL A 211 0.54 -17.35 -2.09
N GLN A 212 0.53 -16.41 -1.14
CA GLN A 212 1.60 -15.42 -0.98
C GLN A 212 2.95 -16.08 -0.69
N GLU A 213 3.01 -17.07 0.19
CA GLU A 213 4.21 -17.84 0.51
C GLU A 213 4.75 -18.62 -0.71
N ASN A 214 3.86 -19.20 -1.52
CA ASN A 214 4.25 -19.89 -2.75
C ASN A 214 4.88 -18.91 -3.75
N ILE A 215 4.22 -17.79 -4.03
CA ILE A 215 4.76 -16.77 -4.96
C ILE A 215 6.05 -16.18 -4.39
N GLN A 216 6.13 -15.94 -3.08
CA GLN A 216 7.35 -15.46 -2.43
C GLN A 216 8.50 -16.47 -2.59
N THR A 217 8.24 -17.76 -2.38
CA THR A 217 9.25 -18.82 -2.57
C THR A 217 9.76 -18.82 -4.00
N ARG A 218 8.87 -18.69 -4.98
CA ARG A 218 9.23 -18.59 -6.40
C ARG A 218 10.04 -17.35 -6.72
N LEU A 219 9.66 -16.20 -6.16
CA LEU A 219 10.44 -14.98 -6.25
C LEU A 219 11.83 -15.17 -5.64
N ASP A 220 11.94 -15.83 -4.49
CA ASP A 220 13.20 -16.08 -3.80
C ASP A 220 14.16 -16.92 -4.65
N GLU A 221 13.65 -17.99 -5.29
CA GLU A 221 14.41 -18.87 -6.18
C GLU A 221 15.07 -18.12 -7.34
N ILE A 222 14.35 -17.15 -7.93
CA ILE A 222 14.79 -16.42 -9.12
C ILE A 222 15.41 -15.05 -8.82
N ARG A 223 15.32 -14.57 -7.56
CA ARG A 223 15.78 -13.23 -7.16
C ARG A 223 17.20 -12.91 -7.60
N PRO A 224 18.20 -13.81 -7.50
CA PRO A 224 19.57 -13.52 -7.96
C PRO A 224 19.64 -13.17 -9.45
N ILE A 225 18.84 -13.84 -10.28
CA ILE A 225 18.77 -13.65 -11.73
C ILE A 225 18.11 -12.32 -12.06
N LEU A 226 16.99 -12.01 -11.39
CA LEU A 226 16.31 -10.71 -11.51
C LEU A 226 17.24 -9.55 -11.12
N LYS A 227 18.03 -9.71 -10.04
CA LYS A 227 19.01 -8.71 -9.59
C LYS A 227 20.13 -8.48 -10.60
N LYS A 228 20.65 -9.52 -11.28
CA LYS A 228 21.62 -9.40 -12.39
C LYS A 228 21.10 -8.44 -13.47
N GLN A 229 19.80 -8.50 -13.74
CA GLN A 229 19.11 -7.66 -14.72
C GLN A 229 18.54 -6.35 -14.15
N LYS A 230 18.90 -5.97 -12.91
CA LYS A 230 18.45 -4.74 -12.21
C LYS A 230 16.95 -4.69 -11.88
N ILE A 231 16.25 -5.83 -11.89
CA ILE A 231 14.89 -5.94 -11.36
C ILE A 231 14.97 -6.12 -9.84
N LYS A 232 14.35 -5.22 -9.07
CA LYS A 232 14.48 -5.13 -7.60
C LYS A 232 13.29 -5.69 -6.83
N LEU A 233 12.54 -6.62 -7.40
CA LEU A 233 11.43 -7.26 -6.68
C LEU A 233 11.97 -8.06 -5.50
N GLU A 234 11.57 -7.67 -4.29
CA GLU A 234 12.04 -8.28 -3.03
C GLU A 234 10.93 -9.06 -2.32
N GLN A 235 9.68 -8.61 -2.40
CA GLN A 235 8.61 -9.12 -1.54
C GLN A 235 7.25 -9.27 -2.25
N VAL A 236 6.48 -10.27 -1.83
CA VAL A 236 5.05 -10.45 -2.13
C VAL A 236 4.25 -10.17 -0.86
N MET A 237 3.23 -9.32 -0.94
CA MET A 237 2.39 -8.92 0.20
C MET A 237 0.91 -9.15 -0.10
N LEU A 238 0.17 -9.62 0.91
CA LEU A 238 -1.28 -9.56 0.91
C LEU A 238 -1.76 -8.15 1.25
N TYR A 239 -2.73 -7.65 0.50
CA TYR A 239 -3.32 -6.33 0.71
C TYR A 239 -4.85 -6.48 0.80
N PRO A 240 -5.39 -6.83 1.99
CA PRO A 240 -6.81 -7.05 2.16
C PRO A 240 -7.59 -5.75 1.97
N ARG A 241 -8.60 -5.80 1.11
CA ARG A 241 -9.69 -4.83 1.03
C ARG A 241 -10.62 -5.08 2.22
N ILE A 242 -10.13 -4.75 3.42
CA ILE A 242 -10.77 -4.78 4.75
C ILE A 242 -11.86 -5.86 4.98
N TRP A 243 -11.63 -6.68 6.02
CA TRP A 243 -12.65 -7.53 6.65
C TRP A 243 -13.82 -6.70 7.21
N SER A 244 -14.81 -6.37 6.39
CA SER A 244 -16.03 -5.71 6.84
C SER A 244 -17.16 -6.67 7.22
N HIS A 245 -16.95 -8.00 7.11
CA HIS A 245 -18.03 -9.00 7.18
C HIS A 245 -17.75 -10.23 8.06
N HIS A 246 -17.04 -10.04 9.19
CA HIS A 246 -17.20 -11.00 10.28
C HIS A 246 -18.61 -10.80 10.89
N PRO A 247 -19.37 -11.86 11.28
CA PRO A 247 -20.71 -11.76 11.87
C PRO A 247 -20.83 -10.92 13.17
N LYS A 248 -19.71 -10.36 13.66
CA LYS A 248 -19.71 -9.37 14.76
C LYS A 248 -19.87 -7.91 14.27
N PHE A 249 -19.87 -7.67 12.95
CA PHE A 249 -19.98 -6.34 12.32
C PHE A 249 -21.36 -6.04 11.71
N GLU A 250 -22.33 -6.97 11.79
CA GLU A 250 -23.67 -6.81 11.21
C GLU A 250 -24.57 -5.77 11.91
N THR A 251 -24.12 -5.14 13.00
CA THR A 251 -24.92 -4.16 13.74
C THR A 251 -24.66 -2.69 13.38
N CYS A 252 -23.77 -2.37 12.43
CA CYS A 252 -23.54 -0.98 12.01
C CYS A 252 -23.88 -0.73 10.53
N SER A 253 -24.36 0.50 10.28
CA SER A 253 -25.09 0.88 9.06
C SER A 253 -24.18 1.14 7.85
N THR A 254 -24.82 1.25 6.69
CA THR A 254 -24.22 1.08 5.35
C THR A 254 -23.29 2.20 4.89
N GLN A 255 -23.17 3.31 5.62
CA GLN A 255 -22.38 4.48 5.24
C GLN A 255 -20.96 4.48 5.85
N ASP A 256 -20.77 3.74 6.96
CA ASP A 256 -19.48 3.54 7.66
C ASP A 256 -18.49 2.64 6.90
N LYS A 257 -18.96 2.02 5.81
CA LYS A 257 -18.26 0.98 5.03
C LYS A 257 -17.33 1.52 3.94
N LYS A 258 -17.20 2.84 3.73
CA LYS A 258 -16.61 3.38 2.48
C LYS A 258 -15.29 4.15 2.61
N ILE A 259 -14.85 4.59 3.80
CA ILE A 259 -13.76 5.59 3.87
C ILE A 259 -12.49 5.12 4.64
N ILE A 260 -12.55 4.02 5.40
CA ILE A 260 -11.47 3.60 6.32
C ILE A 260 -10.36 2.75 5.62
N SER A 261 -10.51 2.35 4.36
CA SER A 261 -9.71 1.25 3.80
C SER A 261 -8.38 1.56 3.14
N ASP A 262 -8.17 2.76 2.63
CA ASP A 262 -7.29 2.87 1.46
C ASP A 262 -5.82 3.22 1.75
N THR A 263 -5.39 3.59 2.97
CA THR A 263 -3.99 4.07 3.14
C THR A 263 -3.26 3.85 4.48
N SER A 264 -3.85 3.31 5.54
CA SER A 264 -3.31 3.60 6.88
C SER A 264 -2.73 2.38 7.62
N THR A 265 -1.41 2.44 7.87
CA THR A 265 -0.83 2.02 9.17
C THR A 265 -0.94 3.17 10.18
N ALA A 266 -2.00 3.98 10.08
CA ALA A 266 -2.22 5.15 10.91
C ALA A 266 -2.93 4.72 12.18
N VAL A 267 -2.10 4.35 13.14
CA VAL A 267 -2.54 4.15 14.50
C VAL A 267 -3.00 5.50 15.08
N ASN A 268 -4.15 5.53 15.74
CA ASN A 268 -4.49 6.61 16.65
C ASN A 268 -3.46 6.61 17.79
N ILE A 269 -2.69 7.68 17.92
CA ILE A 269 -1.57 7.74 18.87
C ILE A 269 -2.03 8.50 20.10
N LEU A 270 -1.98 7.82 21.25
CA LEU A 270 -2.20 8.41 22.55
C LEU A 270 -0.87 8.44 23.30
N LEU A 271 -0.42 9.62 23.72
CA LEU A 271 0.75 9.77 24.57
C LEU A 271 0.30 10.11 25.98
N LEU A 272 0.74 9.29 26.93
CA LEU A 272 0.48 9.49 28.36
C LEU A 272 1.64 10.28 28.97
N ILE A 273 1.37 11.50 29.46
CA ILE A 273 2.37 12.32 30.14
C ILE A 273 2.16 12.25 31.65
N ASP A 274 3.09 11.58 32.31
CA ASP A 274 3.21 11.57 33.77
C ASP A 274 4.38 12.47 34.19
N LYS A 275 4.13 13.43 35.09
CA LYS A 275 5.16 14.30 35.69
C LYS A 275 6.25 13.51 36.42
N THR A 276 5.96 12.29 36.88
CA THR A 276 6.89 11.48 37.67
C THR A 276 7.82 10.61 36.83
N ILE A 277 7.43 10.29 35.58
CA ILE A 277 8.12 9.28 34.75
C ILE A 277 8.74 9.90 33.48
N MET A 278 8.17 10.99 32.95
CA MET A 278 8.68 11.64 31.74
C MET A 278 9.16 13.06 32.05
N GLY A 279 10.49 13.21 32.20
CA GLY A 279 11.12 14.52 32.14
C GLY A 279 10.81 15.18 30.80
N LEU A 280 10.59 16.49 30.80
CA LEU A 280 10.38 17.31 29.59
C LEU A 280 11.47 17.06 28.53
N GLU A 281 12.67 16.72 28.98
CA GLU A 281 13.85 16.36 28.18
C GLU A 281 13.63 15.09 27.35
N VAL A 282 12.96 14.06 27.87
CA VAL A 282 12.66 12.80 27.14
C VAL A 282 11.57 13.03 26.08
N PHE A 283 10.56 13.85 26.39
CA PHE A 283 9.57 14.26 25.40
C PHE A 283 10.21 15.09 24.28
N GLN A 284 11.08 16.04 24.64
CA GLN A 284 11.88 16.80 23.69
C GLN A 284 12.78 15.88 22.86
N GLU A 285 13.40 14.86 23.44
CA GLU A 285 14.25 13.94 22.71
C GLU A 285 13.42 13.04 21.76
N LEU A 286 12.30 12.47 22.20
CA LEU A 286 11.43 11.60 21.37
C LEU A 286 10.77 12.36 20.20
N PHE A 287 10.32 13.60 20.44
CA PHE A 287 9.60 14.39 19.42
C PHE A 287 10.49 15.35 18.62
N LEU A 288 11.63 15.81 19.15
CA LEU A 288 12.48 16.81 18.49
C LEU A 288 13.79 16.26 17.92
N SER A 289 14.26 15.07 18.32
CA SER A 289 15.58 14.54 17.88
C SER A 289 15.64 14.03 16.43
N ASN A 290 14.66 14.33 15.56
CA ASN A 290 14.57 13.84 14.17
C ASN A 290 14.55 12.30 13.99
N LYS A 291 14.68 11.49 15.06
CA LYS A 291 14.71 10.02 14.98
C LYS A 291 13.36 9.41 14.57
N TYR A 292 12.25 10.08 14.86
CA TYR A 292 10.89 9.62 14.54
C TYR A 292 10.15 10.68 13.73
N SER A 293 10.60 10.92 12.50
CA SER A 293 9.93 11.83 11.55
C SER A 293 8.55 11.34 11.11
N ASN A 294 8.26 10.06 11.34
CA ASN A 294 6.97 9.45 11.15
C ASN A 294 6.44 8.99 12.52
N VAL A 295 5.35 9.59 13.00
CA VAL A 295 4.79 9.29 14.33
C VAL A 295 4.35 7.80 14.42
N SER A 296 4.08 7.16 13.28
CA SER A 296 3.84 5.71 13.15
C SER A 296 5.05 4.83 13.51
N GLN A 297 6.26 5.40 13.63
CA GLN A 297 7.49 4.68 14.02
C GLN A 297 7.79 4.76 15.52
N LEU A 298 7.00 5.51 16.31
CA LEU A 298 7.08 5.39 17.78
C LEU A 298 6.73 3.94 18.15
N PRO A 299 7.51 3.27 19.03
CA PRO A 299 7.22 1.91 19.43
C PRO A 299 5.78 1.85 19.96
N LEU A 300 4.91 1.25 19.14
CA LEU A 300 3.52 0.95 19.43
C LEU A 300 3.48 -0.11 20.51
N LEU A 301 3.76 0.28 21.74
CA LEU A 301 3.30 -0.48 22.89
C LEU A 301 1.78 -0.31 22.88
N SER A 302 1.09 -1.37 22.42
CA SER A 302 -0.36 -1.37 22.25
C SER A 302 -1.04 -0.70 23.44
N LEU A 303 -1.91 0.26 23.13
CA LEU A 303 -2.67 1.02 24.12
C LEU A 303 -3.33 0.13 25.16
N GLU A 304 -3.72 -1.08 24.76
CA GLU A 304 -4.30 -2.11 25.61
C GLU A 304 -3.35 -2.61 26.73
N LYS A 305 -2.04 -2.65 26.49
CA LYS A 305 -1.05 -3.05 27.50
C LYS A 305 -0.89 -2.00 28.60
N TYR A 306 -0.90 -0.71 28.26
CA TYR A 306 -0.91 0.38 29.24
C TYR A 306 -2.30 0.58 29.87
N ALA A 307 -3.37 0.24 29.13
CA ALA A 307 -4.74 0.23 29.63
C ALA A 307 -5.01 -0.88 30.67
N GLN A 308 -4.01 -1.68 31.05
CA GLN A 308 -4.07 -2.51 32.26
C GLN A 308 -3.89 -1.65 33.53
N ASN A 309 -3.37 -0.42 33.41
CA ASN A 309 -3.14 0.53 34.51
C ASN A 309 -4.05 1.78 34.45
N LEU A 310 -5.28 1.69 33.90
CA LEU A 310 -6.24 2.81 33.78
C LEU A 310 -6.72 3.41 35.12
N ASN A 311 -6.28 2.85 36.24
CA ASN A 311 -6.54 3.39 37.57
C ASN A 311 -5.57 4.52 37.96
N GLN A 312 -4.51 4.75 37.18
CA GLN A 312 -3.54 5.83 37.41
C GLN A 312 -4.03 7.16 36.81
N SER A 313 -3.80 8.26 37.52
CA SER A 313 -4.03 9.62 37.01
C SER A 313 -2.75 10.16 36.37
N TYR A 314 -2.89 10.81 35.21
CA TYR A 314 -1.83 11.42 34.44
C TYR A 314 -1.94 12.94 34.43
N SER A 315 -0.80 13.61 34.40
CA SER A 315 -0.75 15.08 34.40
C SER A 315 -1.25 15.69 33.10
N SER A 316 -1.04 15.00 31.98
CA SER A 316 -1.68 15.34 30.71
C SER A 316 -1.74 14.11 29.81
N ILE A 317 -2.74 14.05 28.94
CA ILE A 317 -2.83 13.08 27.85
C ILE A 317 -2.80 13.84 26.53
N ILE A 318 -2.02 13.37 25.56
CA ILE A 318 -2.00 13.94 24.20
C ILE A 318 -2.63 12.94 23.24
N CYS A 319 -3.62 13.39 22.49
CA CYS A 319 -4.43 12.59 21.60
C CYS A 319 -4.19 13.00 20.15
N PHE A 320 -3.80 12.04 19.31
CA PHE A 320 -3.70 12.16 17.85
C PHE A 320 -4.65 11.16 17.20
N LEU A 321 -5.53 11.64 16.32
CA LEU A 321 -6.11 10.78 15.31
C LEU A 321 -5.13 10.70 14.15
N GLY A 322 -4.81 9.49 13.72
CA GLY A 322 -3.95 9.26 12.57
C GLY A 322 -4.63 9.65 11.26
N GLU A 323 -4.09 9.19 10.14
CA GLU A 323 -4.73 9.30 8.82
C GLU A 323 -6.07 8.54 8.75
N ASP A 324 -6.35 7.61 9.67
CA ASP A 324 -7.67 6.99 9.86
C ASP A 324 -8.44 7.61 11.03
N PHE A 325 -8.77 8.89 10.91
CA PHE A 325 -9.66 9.57 11.86
C PHE A 325 -11.11 9.02 11.86
N TYR A 326 -11.40 8.04 11.00
CA TYR A 326 -12.60 7.21 11.00
C TYR A 326 -12.54 6.06 12.00
N ASN A 327 -11.37 5.74 12.57
CA ASN A 327 -11.25 4.68 13.55
C ASN A 327 -11.79 5.16 14.91
N ASN A 328 -12.77 4.42 15.42
CA ASN A 328 -13.34 4.64 16.74
C ASN A 328 -12.30 4.29 17.83
N ILE A 329 -12.03 5.24 18.73
CA ILE A 329 -11.27 4.99 19.94
C ILE A 329 -12.19 4.26 20.92
N SER A 330 -11.81 3.03 21.31
CA SER A 330 -12.63 2.22 22.21
C SER A 330 -13.13 3.02 23.42
N ASN A 331 -14.40 2.81 23.80
CA ASN A 331 -15.05 3.51 24.92
C ASN A 331 -14.19 3.48 26.19
N LYS A 332 -13.52 2.37 26.46
CA LYS A 332 -12.62 2.21 27.61
C LYS A 332 -11.48 3.25 27.64
N ILE A 333 -10.91 3.58 26.49
CA ILE A 333 -9.85 4.60 26.36
C ILE A 333 -10.45 6.00 26.46
N SER A 334 -11.58 6.24 25.80
CA SER A 334 -12.29 7.53 25.83
C SER A 334 -12.74 7.90 27.24
N GLU A 335 -13.40 6.98 27.95
CA GLU A 335 -13.79 7.11 29.36
C GLU A 335 -12.58 7.39 30.26
N PHE A 336 -11.45 6.73 30.00
CA PHE A 336 -10.22 6.97 30.74
C PHE A 336 -9.67 8.38 30.53
N ILE A 337 -9.63 8.88 29.29
CA ILE A 337 -9.16 10.24 28.99
C ILE A 337 -10.07 11.27 29.67
N ILE A 338 -11.38 11.12 29.52
CA ILE A 338 -12.40 11.99 30.12
C ILE A 338 -12.27 11.97 31.65
N LYS A 339 -12.20 10.78 32.26
CA LYS A 339 -12.01 10.63 33.70
C LYS A 339 -10.71 11.26 34.18
N ASN A 340 -9.62 11.08 33.45
CA ASN A 340 -8.34 11.68 33.78
C ASN A 340 -8.44 13.22 33.76
N THR A 341 -9.08 13.79 32.74
CA THR A 341 -9.28 15.23 32.65
C THR A 341 -10.22 15.76 33.72
N ASN A 342 -11.31 15.05 34.02
CA ASN A 342 -12.21 15.40 35.11
C ASN A 342 -11.49 15.48 36.45
N ASN A 343 -10.50 14.61 36.67
CA ASN A 343 -9.67 14.59 37.89
C ASN A 343 -8.50 15.59 37.88
N GLY A 344 -8.51 16.58 36.98
CA GLY A 344 -7.50 17.64 36.93
C GLY A 344 -6.34 17.41 35.95
N GLY A 345 -6.32 16.26 35.26
CA GLY A 345 -5.35 15.99 34.21
C GLY A 345 -5.56 16.89 32.97
N GLY A 346 -4.49 17.22 32.27
CA GLY A 346 -4.57 17.91 31.00
C GLY A 346 -5.04 17.00 29.85
N ALA A 347 -5.63 17.57 28.81
CA ALA A 347 -5.85 16.91 27.53
C ALA A 347 -5.42 17.83 26.38
N VAL A 348 -4.68 17.30 25.41
CA VAL A 348 -4.28 18.00 24.20
C VAL A 348 -4.78 17.22 22.99
N PHE A 349 -5.63 17.84 22.18
CA PHE A 349 -6.20 17.28 20.96
C PHE A 349 -5.59 17.93 19.73
N PHE A 350 -5.38 17.11 18.70
CA PHE A 350 -4.95 17.51 17.35
C PHE A 350 -6.13 17.43 16.37
N PRO A 351 -5.97 17.83 15.09
CA PRO A 351 -7.08 17.87 14.15
C PRO A 351 -7.80 16.53 13.99
N PHE A 352 -9.00 16.61 13.43
CA PHE A 352 -9.97 15.54 13.16
C PHE A 352 -10.76 15.03 14.35
N PHE A 353 -10.40 15.36 15.59
CA PHE A 353 -11.21 14.98 16.74
C PHE A 353 -12.58 15.67 16.72
N ALA A 354 -12.64 16.96 16.36
CA ALA A 354 -13.91 17.69 16.27
C ALA A 354 -14.78 17.15 15.13
N TRP A 355 -14.17 16.85 13.98
CA TRP A 355 -14.85 16.19 12.87
C TRP A 355 -15.36 14.81 13.26
N SER A 356 -14.50 13.96 13.82
CA SER A 356 -14.83 12.57 14.17
C SER A 356 -15.92 12.48 15.25
N ALA A 357 -15.93 13.41 16.21
CA ALA A 357 -17.01 13.55 17.17
C ALA A 357 -18.33 13.97 16.49
N SER A 358 -18.29 14.93 15.55
CA SER A 358 -19.48 15.38 14.83
C SER A 358 -20.10 14.31 13.91
N GLU A 359 -19.31 13.34 13.46
CA GLU A 359 -19.75 12.21 12.64
C GLU A 359 -20.21 11.01 13.49
N GLY A 360 -20.20 11.12 14.83
CA GLY A 360 -20.63 10.03 15.72
C GLY A 360 -19.60 8.91 15.91
N ILE A 361 -18.38 9.07 15.39
CA ILE A 361 -17.34 8.04 15.44
C ILE A 361 -16.62 8.05 16.79
N ASN A 362 -16.32 9.25 17.31
CA ASN A 362 -15.62 9.50 18.56
C ASN A 362 -16.41 10.51 19.43
N ASP A 363 -17.75 10.39 19.42
CA ASP A 363 -18.71 11.29 20.05
C ASP A 363 -18.53 11.44 21.57
N ASN A 364 -17.99 10.42 22.24
CA ASN A 364 -17.61 10.49 23.65
C ASN A 364 -16.69 11.68 23.96
N PHE A 365 -15.88 12.16 23.01
CA PHE A 365 -15.02 13.33 23.23
C PHE A 365 -15.75 14.68 23.05
N GLU A 366 -16.99 14.70 22.54
CA GLU A 366 -17.69 15.96 22.24
C GLU A 366 -17.83 16.87 23.45
N GLU A 367 -17.99 16.32 24.66
CA GLU A 367 -18.09 17.13 25.88
C GLU A 367 -16.77 17.81 26.29
N ILE A 368 -15.63 17.15 26.04
CA ILE A 368 -14.31 17.62 26.47
C ILE A 368 -13.64 18.51 25.41
N LEU A 369 -13.99 18.34 24.14
CA LEU A 369 -13.41 19.14 23.05
C LEU A 369 -13.77 20.62 23.19
N PRO A 370 -12.79 21.55 23.10
CA PRO A 370 -13.03 22.97 23.31
C PRO A 370 -13.63 23.68 22.08
N VAL A 371 -13.87 22.92 21.02
CA VAL A 371 -14.33 23.37 19.71
C VAL A 371 -15.47 22.49 19.22
N SER A 372 -16.29 23.04 18.32
CA SER A 372 -17.24 22.29 17.49
C SER A 372 -16.86 22.44 16.03
N LEU A 373 -17.15 21.42 15.22
CA LEU A 373 -17.06 21.51 13.77
C LEU A 373 -18.11 22.53 13.27
N ALA A 374 -17.66 23.53 12.53
CA ALA A 374 -18.48 24.63 12.00
C ALA A 374 -18.80 24.50 10.50
N GLY A 375 -18.38 23.39 9.89
CA GLY A 375 -18.50 23.13 8.46
C GLY A 375 -17.73 21.87 8.07
N GLY A 376 -17.16 21.81 6.87
CA GLY A 376 -16.27 20.71 6.47
C GLY A 376 -14.82 20.92 6.90
N TRP A 377 -13.95 20.03 6.40
CA TRP A 377 -12.49 20.22 6.41
C TRP A 377 -12.06 20.84 5.09
N HIS A 378 -10.93 21.55 5.10
CA HIS A 378 -10.34 22.14 3.90
C HIS A 378 -8.99 21.51 3.59
N GLU A 379 -8.78 21.15 2.32
CA GLU A 379 -7.49 20.71 1.81
C GLU A 379 -6.62 21.91 1.40
N ALA A 380 -5.34 21.82 1.80
CA ALA A 380 -4.19 22.59 1.34
C ALA A 380 -4.38 24.10 1.10
N LYS A 381 -4.05 24.91 2.12
CA LYS A 381 -3.81 26.35 1.98
C LYS A 381 -2.54 26.77 2.70
N TYR A 382 -1.86 27.79 2.19
CA TYR A 382 -0.94 28.58 3.01
C TYR A 382 -1.76 29.32 4.05
N GLN A 383 -1.57 28.97 5.32
CA GLN A 383 -2.30 29.60 6.40
C GLN A 383 -1.39 30.60 7.10
N LYS A 384 -1.88 31.82 7.23
CA LYS A 384 -1.23 32.88 7.98
C LYS A 384 -1.93 33.03 9.31
N PHE A 385 -1.19 32.83 10.39
CA PHE A 385 -1.63 33.07 11.76
C PHE A 385 -1.26 34.51 12.12
N SER A 386 -2.16 35.45 11.83
CA SER A 386 -1.95 36.86 12.16
C SER A 386 -2.58 37.27 13.48
N GLN A 387 -3.61 36.55 13.93
CA GLN A 387 -4.41 36.90 15.09
C GLN A 387 -3.92 36.12 16.31
N ILE A 388 -2.92 36.67 17.00
CA ILE A 388 -2.34 36.06 18.21
C ILE A 388 -2.79 36.87 19.43
N HIS A 389 -3.67 36.29 20.23
CA HIS A 389 -4.15 36.93 21.46
C HIS A 389 -3.11 36.80 22.57
N LYS A 390 -2.96 37.86 23.40
CA LYS A 390 -2.04 37.86 24.54
C LYS A 390 -2.42 36.78 25.54
N HIS A 391 -1.54 35.79 25.70
CA HIS A 391 -1.69 34.70 26.67
C HIS A 391 -0.30 34.14 27.03
N LYS A 392 -0.17 33.43 28.17
CA LYS A 392 1.11 32.84 28.56
C LYS A 392 1.65 31.82 27.54
N ILE A 393 0.75 31.15 26.80
CA ILE A 393 1.12 30.23 25.71
C ILE A 393 1.74 30.98 24.52
N THR A 394 1.26 32.19 24.22
CA THR A 394 1.68 32.99 23.07
C THR A 394 2.84 33.94 23.38
N GLY A 395 3.41 33.85 24.60
CA GLY A 395 4.54 34.67 25.02
C GLY A 395 5.74 34.55 24.08
N GLY A 396 6.03 35.63 23.33
CA GLY A 396 7.13 35.68 22.37
C GLY A 396 6.84 35.06 21.00
N ILE A 397 5.61 34.64 20.73
CA ILE A 397 5.19 34.13 19.43
C ILE A 397 4.73 35.32 18.58
N LYS A 398 5.44 35.57 17.48
CA LYS A 398 5.06 36.57 16.46
C LYS A 398 4.12 35.93 15.43
N PRO A 399 3.30 36.72 14.72
CA PRO A 399 2.58 36.25 13.53
C PRO A 399 3.49 35.45 12.59
N PHE A 400 2.98 34.34 12.08
CA PHE A 400 3.75 33.42 11.23
C PHE A 400 2.84 32.77 10.19
N SER A 401 3.44 32.22 9.14
CA SER A 401 2.73 31.46 8.12
C SER A 401 3.31 30.06 8.05
N ILE A 402 2.45 29.07 7.87
CA ILE A 402 2.90 27.70 7.57
C ILE A 402 2.11 27.17 6.38
N GLN A 403 2.76 26.29 5.62
CA GLN A 403 2.07 25.49 4.62
C GLN A 403 1.39 24.32 5.35
N GLN A 404 0.07 24.39 5.51
CA GLN A 404 -0.68 23.28 6.08
C GLN A 404 -1.31 22.44 4.98
N ASN A 405 -1.40 21.13 5.21
CA ASN A 405 -2.03 20.21 4.26
C ASN A 405 -3.53 20.09 4.49
N THR A 406 -4.02 20.23 5.73
CA THR A 406 -5.44 20.17 6.07
C THR A 406 -5.75 20.93 7.37
N PHE A 407 -6.95 21.50 7.48
CA PHE A 407 -7.49 22.05 8.72
C PHE A 407 -9.03 21.92 8.78
N GLU A 408 -9.57 21.83 9.99
CA GLU A 408 -11.02 21.84 10.22
C GLU A 408 -11.54 23.27 10.29
N LYS A 409 -12.76 23.51 9.78
CA LYS A 409 -13.50 24.74 10.13
C LYS A 409 -14.12 24.56 11.50
N LEU A 410 -13.71 25.40 12.44
CA LEU A 410 -14.07 25.25 13.85
C LEU A 410 -14.79 26.48 14.38
N THR A 411 -15.61 26.25 15.40
CA THR A 411 -16.11 27.30 16.30
C THR A 411 -15.66 27.00 17.72
N VAL A 412 -15.40 28.04 18.51
CA VAL A 412 -15.03 27.88 19.91
C VAL A 412 -16.27 27.68 20.76
N LYS A 413 -16.30 26.61 21.57
CA LYS A 413 -17.41 26.37 22.50
C LYS A 413 -17.45 27.40 23.61
N LYS A 414 -18.66 27.63 24.16
CA LYS A 414 -18.86 28.55 25.29
C LYS A 414 -17.98 28.14 26.47
N GLY A 415 -17.28 29.10 27.08
CA GLY A 415 -16.37 28.86 28.21
C GLY A 415 -14.92 28.56 27.80
N TYR A 416 -14.66 28.36 26.51
CA TYR A 416 -13.30 28.20 25.96
C TYR A 416 -12.81 29.49 25.30
N LYS A 417 -11.51 29.58 25.04
CA LYS A 417 -10.85 30.76 24.49
C LYS A 417 -9.97 30.41 23.30
N CYS A 418 -10.24 31.03 22.15
CA CYS A 418 -9.31 31.07 21.03
C CYS A 418 -8.10 31.95 21.41
N ILE A 419 -6.89 31.44 21.25
CA ILE A 419 -5.65 32.21 21.48
C ILE A 419 -4.86 32.46 20.20
N ILE A 420 -5.08 31.66 19.15
CA ILE A 420 -4.54 31.87 17.82
C ILE A 420 -5.62 31.50 16.81
N SER A 421 -5.89 32.40 15.86
CA SER A 421 -6.70 32.16 14.67
C SER A 421 -5.93 32.53 13.40
N ASP A 422 -6.40 32.01 12.27
CA ASP A 422 -5.92 32.42 10.96
C ASP A 422 -6.54 33.77 10.51
N ASP A 423 -6.15 34.22 9.31
CA ASP A 423 -6.69 35.44 8.69
C ASP A 423 -8.19 35.35 8.37
N GLU A 424 -8.74 34.13 8.24
CA GLU A 424 -10.17 33.86 8.05
C GLU A 424 -10.91 33.72 9.40
N THR A 425 -10.26 34.05 10.53
CA THR A 425 -10.77 33.92 11.91
C THR A 425 -11.04 32.49 12.37
N ASN A 426 -10.62 31.47 11.61
CA ASN A 426 -10.76 30.08 11.98
C ASN A 426 -9.87 29.77 13.21
N PRO A 427 -10.40 29.12 14.27
CA PRO A 427 -9.61 28.79 15.45
C PRO A 427 -8.48 27.80 15.15
N CYS A 428 -7.26 28.18 15.50
CA CYS A 428 -6.06 27.37 15.33
C CYS A 428 -5.57 26.79 16.65
N VAL A 429 -5.60 27.58 17.72
CA VAL A 429 -5.33 27.09 19.08
C VAL A 429 -6.41 27.57 20.02
N VAL A 430 -7.11 26.62 20.63
CA VAL A 430 -8.19 26.87 21.58
C VAL A 430 -7.86 26.21 22.90
N ILE A 431 -8.10 26.93 23.99
CA ILE A 431 -7.83 26.46 25.34
C ILE A 431 -9.02 26.65 26.26
N GLY A 432 -9.11 25.85 27.31
CA GLY A 432 -10.04 26.08 28.41
C GLY A 432 -9.96 25.00 29.46
N SER A 433 -11.03 24.86 30.23
CA SER A 433 -11.10 23.88 31.29
C SER A 433 -12.31 22.98 31.09
N TYR A 434 -12.11 21.69 31.34
CA TYR A 434 -13.17 20.70 31.44
C TYR A 434 -13.12 20.15 32.86
N HIS A 435 -14.11 20.54 33.67
CA HIS A 435 -14.04 20.43 35.13
C HIS A 435 -12.72 21.01 35.69
N ASP A 436 -11.90 20.20 36.35
CA ASP A 436 -10.61 20.63 36.91
C ASP A 436 -9.46 20.51 35.91
N GLY A 437 -9.66 19.81 34.80
CA GLY A 437 -8.64 19.57 33.78
C GLY A 437 -8.48 20.72 32.81
N ARG A 438 -7.30 20.81 32.21
CA ARG A 438 -6.98 21.80 31.18
C ARG A 438 -7.00 21.17 29.80
N VAL A 439 -7.82 21.72 28.91
CA VAL A 439 -7.97 21.19 27.55
C VAL A 439 -7.37 22.16 26.54
N VAL A 440 -6.62 21.62 25.60
CA VAL A 440 -6.07 22.33 24.45
C VAL A 440 -6.49 21.62 23.17
N TYR A 441 -6.87 22.38 22.15
CA TYR A 441 -7.03 21.91 20.77
C TYR A 441 -6.07 22.67 19.87
N ILE A 442 -5.30 21.94 19.08
CA ILE A 442 -4.33 22.48 18.12
C ILE A 442 -4.78 22.04 16.73
N ASN A 443 -5.44 22.95 15.99
CA ASN A 443 -5.93 22.71 14.64
C ASN A 443 -4.81 22.91 13.61
N THR A 444 -3.75 22.11 13.68
CA THR A 444 -2.62 22.15 12.74
C THR A 444 -2.12 20.74 12.42
N THR A 445 -2.06 20.34 11.15
CA THR A 445 -1.45 19.06 10.74
C THR A 445 -0.71 19.17 9.40
N SER A 446 0.22 18.26 9.14
CA SER A 446 0.69 17.94 7.80
C SER A 446 0.46 16.45 7.59
N HIS A 447 -0.38 16.10 6.62
CA HIS A 447 -0.48 14.71 6.18
C HIS A 447 0.73 14.34 5.33
N CYS A 448 1.20 13.10 5.49
CA CYS A 448 2.23 12.53 4.62
C CYS A 448 1.62 11.93 3.34
N CYS A 449 0.29 11.69 3.28
CA CYS A 449 -0.37 11.13 2.10
C CYS A 449 -0.21 11.93 0.79
N LEU A 450 0.13 13.23 0.84
CA LEU A 450 0.44 14.03 -0.35
C LEU A 450 1.92 13.95 -0.80
N GLN A 451 2.78 13.20 -0.09
CA GLN A 451 4.19 12.98 -0.50
C GLN A 451 4.32 12.14 -1.78
N GLN A 452 3.23 11.54 -2.28
CA GLN A 452 3.21 10.80 -3.54
C GLN A 452 3.13 11.69 -4.79
N TRP A 453 2.90 12.99 -4.63
CA TRP A 453 2.82 13.91 -5.77
C TRP A 453 4.22 14.52 -5.98
N ASP A 454 4.69 14.58 -7.23
CA ASP A 454 6.05 14.91 -7.73
C ASP A 454 6.69 16.26 -7.28
N TYR A 455 6.28 16.83 -6.15
CA TYR A 455 6.89 18.02 -5.58
C TYR A 455 8.23 17.68 -4.91
N PRO A 456 9.33 18.38 -5.28
CA PRO A 456 10.67 18.13 -4.73
C PRO A 456 10.83 18.54 -3.25
N LEU A 457 9.77 19.08 -2.64
CA LEU A 457 9.71 19.39 -1.21
C LEU A 457 9.16 18.17 -0.49
N ARG A 458 10.04 17.26 -0.05
CA ARG A 458 9.70 16.27 0.98
C ARG A 458 9.13 17.06 2.17
N MET A 459 7.81 17.07 2.32
CA MET A 459 7.18 17.77 3.43
C MET A 459 7.58 17.05 4.71
N THR A 460 8.57 17.64 5.37
CA THR A 460 8.93 17.39 6.75
C THR A 460 7.70 17.75 7.60
N SER A 461 7.46 17.03 8.68
CA SER A 461 6.26 17.24 9.50
C SER A 461 6.14 18.71 9.95
N PRO A 462 4.96 19.26 10.36
CA PRO A 462 4.82 20.70 10.60
C PRO A 462 5.80 21.16 11.69
N TRP A 463 6.10 20.22 12.60
CA TRP A 463 7.13 20.26 13.63
C TRP A 463 8.48 20.69 13.06
N GLN A 464 8.90 20.12 11.94
CA GLN A 464 10.20 20.38 11.33
C GLN A 464 10.26 21.68 10.53
N GLN A 465 9.10 22.22 10.10
CA GLN A 465 9.04 23.40 9.24
C GLN A 465 9.13 24.74 9.97
N SER A 466 8.80 24.80 11.27
CA SER A 466 8.76 26.07 12.02
C SER A 466 9.11 25.92 13.50
N ASP A 467 10.20 26.56 13.91
CA ASP A 467 10.59 26.66 15.33
C ASP A 467 9.57 27.44 16.18
N ILE A 468 8.81 28.33 15.54
CA ILE A 468 7.71 29.05 16.17
C ILE A 468 6.57 28.07 16.52
N LEU A 469 6.21 27.18 15.59
CA LEU A 469 5.18 26.16 15.83
C LEU A 469 5.63 25.14 16.88
N LYS A 470 6.89 24.68 16.84
CA LYS A 470 7.48 23.85 17.91
C LYS A 470 7.31 24.50 19.28
N ARG A 471 7.72 25.77 19.42
CA ARG A 471 7.61 26.51 20.68
C ARG A 471 6.16 26.66 21.14
N LEU A 472 5.24 26.93 20.21
CA LEU A 472 3.80 27.00 20.51
C LEU A 472 3.28 25.71 21.14
N ILE A 473 3.62 24.57 20.54
CA ILE A 473 3.09 23.28 20.99
C ILE A 473 3.70 22.88 22.34
N ILE A 474 4.99 23.14 22.55
CA ILE A 474 5.62 23.00 23.87
C ILE A 474 4.89 23.85 24.91
N ASN A 475 4.56 25.10 24.59
CA ASN A 475 3.83 25.99 25.50
C ASN A 475 2.41 25.48 25.80
N CYS A 476 1.71 24.92 24.81
CA CYS A 476 0.41 24.28 24.98
C CYS A 476 0.46 23.08 25.92
N ILE A 477 1.43 22.17 25.72
CA ILE A 477 1.62 20.99 26.57
C ILE A 477 1.99 21.39 28.00
N ASN A 478 2.94 22.33 28.15
CA ASN A 478 3.29 22.88 29.47
C ASN A 478 2.10 23.53 30.18
N TRP A 479 1.19 24.12 29.41
CA TRP A 479 -0.01 24.71 29.94
C TRP A 479 -1.02 23.65 30.42
N SER A 480 -1.20 22.56 29.68
CA SER A 480 -2.13 21.48 30.03
C SER A 480 -1.69 20.69 31.27
N ILE A 481 -0.38 20.48 31.44
CA ILE A 481 0.22 19.74 32.57
C ILE A 481 0.03 20.43 33.94
N LYS A 482 -0.22 21.75 33.95
CA LYS A 482 -0.31 22.52 35.20
C LYS A 482 -1.67 22.31 35.88
N THR A 483 -1.71 21.36 36.82
CA THR A 483 -2.73 21.23 37.87
C THR A 483 -2.78 22.49 38.74
N LYS A 484 -3.96 22.81 39.30
CA LYS A 484 -4.02 23.69 40.47
C LYS A 484 -3.16 23.04 41.55
N LEU A 485 -2.19 23.77 42.11
CA LEU A 485 -1.51 23.38 43.34
C LEU A 485 -2.51 23.45 44.49
#